data_AF-A0A5C7ULK2-F1
#
_entry.id   AF-A0A5C7ULK2-F1
#
_cell.length_a   1.000
_cell.length_b   1.000
_cell.length_c   1.000
_cell.angle_alpha   90.00
_cell.angle_beta   90.00
_cell.angle_gamma   90.00
#
_symmetry.space_group_name_H-M   'P 1'
#
loop_
_entity.id
_entity.type
_entity.pdbx_description
1 polymer ?
#
loop_
_entity_poly.entity_id
_entity_poly.type
_entity_poly.pdbx_seq_one_letter_code
_entity_poly.pdbx_strand_id
1 'polypeptide(L)'
;MDAIQIWLNSSRDYLAGISLYASYGTNNFLKKLFQSGPDAYNKKKLVEELQKLAGKVTQMPNFVEESIKPPPTTSLEEHAKYLSLLRKRDDIVRQIDRNMGLLDISNNKQVLHETAKQILRLHQTKTEIWAQIDFFDEHGCFELPAEKKEISRDKEIQLLYQAISKANKRLKNPDSPSRIKTEQLRNKHLKRLSELKEQL
;
A
#
# COMPACT_ATOMS: atom_id res chain seq x y z
N MET A 1 -27.59 -21.26 33.32
CA MET A 1 -27.69 -21.72 31.92
C MET A 1 -29.03 -21.27 31.31
N ASP A 2 -30.15 -21.40 32.04
CA ASP A 2 -31.49 -21.09 31.53
C ASP A 2 -31.74 -19.61 31.20
N ALA A 3 -31.19 -18.67 31.97
CA ALA A 3 -31.42 -17.23 31.77
C ALA A 3 -30.90 -16.71 30.41
N ILE A 4 -29.80 -17.26 29.89
CA ILE A 4 -29.26 -16.87 28.57
C ILE A 4 -30.10 -17.47 27.45
N GLN A 5 -30.57 -18.71 27.58
CA GLN A 5 -31.45 -19.35 26.58
C GLN A 5 -32.82 -18.67 26.52
N ILE A 6 -33.38 -18.30 27.67
CA ILE A 6 -34.63 -17.51 27.76
C ILE A 6 -34.43 -16.16 27.05
N TRP A 7 -33.31 -15.48 27.29
CA TRP A 7 -33.02 -14.21 26.63
C TRP A 7 -32.86 -14.35 25.10
N LEU A 8 -32.16 -15.38 24.63
CA LEU A 8 -31.97 -15.66 23.19
C LEU A 8 -33.29 -15.91 22.44
N ASN A 9 -34.28 -16.49 23.14
CA ASN A 9 -35.62 -16.78 22.62
C ASN A 9 -36.63 -15.65 22.86
N SER A 10 -36.27 -14.62 23.62
CA SER A 10 -37.10 -13.45 23.92
C SER A 10 -36.88 -12.30 22.92
N SER A 11 -37.46 -11.13 23.19
CA SER A 11 -37.34 -9.88 22.42
C SER A 11 -35.93 -9.27 22.35
N ARG A 12 -34.88 -9.98 22.80
CA ARG A 12 -33.45 -9.64 22.68
C ARG A 12 -33.13 -8.21 23.14
N ASP A 13 -33.69 -7.82 24.28
CA ASP A 13 -33.43 -6.50 24.85
C ASP A 13 -31.94 -6.35 25.20
N TYR A 14 -31.32 -5.33 24.63
CA TYR A 14 -29.87 -5.13 24.63
C TYR A 14 -29.33 -4.89 26.05
N LEU A 15 -30.08 -4.16 26.88
CA LEU A 15 -29.70 -3.90 28.28
C LEU A 15 -29.72 -5.18 29.12
N ALA A 16 -30.72 -6.04 28.92
CA ALA A 16 -30.79 -7.34 29.57
C ALA A 16 -29.64 -8.26 29.12
N GLY A 17 -29.26 -8.21 27.83
CA GLY A 17 -28.14 -8.98 27.30
C GLY A 17 -26.78 -8.54 27.86
N ILE A 18 -26.56 -7.23 28.06
CA ILE A 18 -25.34 -6.71 28.70
C ILE A 18 -25.20 -7.25 30.11
N SER A 19 -26.27 -7.21 30.91
CA SER A 19 -26.26 -7.71 32.29
C SER A 19 -25.93 -9.21 32.34
N LEU A 20 -26.48 -9.99 31.40
CA LEU A 20 -26.16 -11.42 31.27
C LEU A 20 -24.70 -11.66 30.86
N TYR A 21 -24.15 -10.84 29.96
CA TYR A 21 -22.75 -10.97 29.58
C TYR A 21 -21.80 -10.44 30.66
N ALA A 22 -22.22 -9.47 31.48
CA ALA A 22 -21.45 -9.01 32.62
C ALA A 22 -21.30 -10.10 33.69
N SER A 23 -22.37 -10.89 33.92
CA SER A 23 -22.38 -11.98 34.91
C SER A 23 -21.69 -13.26 34.42
N TYR A 24 -21.82 -13.61 33.13
CA TYR A 24 -21.31 -14.89 32.59
C TYR A 24 -20.09 -14.76 31.66
N GLY A 25 -19.80 -13.56 31.16
CA GLY A 25 -18.71 -13.30 30.23
C GLY A 25 -17.34 -13.16 30.91
N THR A 26 -16.32 -13.68 30.26
CA THR A 26 -14.93 -13.67 30.73
C THR A 26 -14.11 -12.50 30.17
N ASN A 27 -14.57 -11.85 29.10
CA ASN A 27 -13.80 -10.81 28.41
C ASN A 27 -14.14 -9.39 28.89
N ASN A 28 -13.22 -8.75 29.60
CA ASN A 28 -13.37 -7.39 30.13
C ASN A 28 -13.41 -6.30 29.04
N PHE A 29 -12.81 -6.53 27.87
CA PHE A 29 -12.87 -5.60 26.74
C PHE A 29 -14.29 -5.54 26.17
N LEU A 30 -14.92 -6.70 25.97
CA LEU A 30 -16.28 -6.80 25.45
C LEU A 30 -17.32 -6.24 26.43
N LYS A 31 -17.09 -6.38 27.75
CA LYS A 31 -17.93 -5.70 28.76
C LYS A 31 -17.94 -4.19 28.58
N LYS A 32 -16.76 -3.58 28.37
CA LYS A 32 -16.64 -2.14 28.10
C LYS A 32 -17.24 -1.75 26.75
N LEU A 33 -17.05 -2.60 25.73
CA LEU A 33 -17.58 -2.38 24.39
C LEU A 33 -19.12 -2.40 24.37
N PHE A 34 -19.77 -3.33 25.09
CA PHE A 34 -21.23 -3.36 25.10
C PHE A 34 -21.84 -2.24 25.95
N GLN A 35 -21.10 -1.75 26.96
CA GLN A 35 -21.48 -0.58 27.76
C GLN A 35 -21.41 0.75 27.00
N SER A 36 -20.66 0.84 25.89
CA SER A 36 -20.52 2.10 25.14
C SER A 36 -21.77 2.48 24.34
N GLY A 37 -22.68 1.53 24.11
CA GLY A 37 -24.00 1.78 23.53
C GLY A 37 -24.45 0.74 22.50
N PRO A 38 -25.75 0.75 22.16
CA PRO A 38 -26.34 -0.17 21.19
C PRO A 38 -25.99 0.21 19.74
N ASP A 39 -24.95 -0.41 19.19
CA ASP A 39 -24.66 -0.40 17.76
C ASP A 39 -25.12 -1.73 17.10
N ALA A 40 -25.44 -1.73 15.81
CA ALA A 40 -25.82 -2.92 15.05
C ALA A 40 -24.75 -4.02 15.12
N TYR A 41 -23.48 -3.63 15.14
CA TYR A 41 -22.34 -4.53 15.37
C TYR A 41 -22.35 -5.10 16.79
N ASN A 42 -22.50 -4.24 17.80
CA ASN A 42 -22.49 -4.64 19.21
C ASN A 42 -23.66 -5.58 19.54
N LYS A 43 -24.85 -5.34 18.98
CA LYS A 43 -26.02 -6.21 19.15
C LYS A 43 -25.77 -7.62 18.60
N LYS A 44 -25.20 -7.72 17.40
CA LYS A 44 -24.84 -9.01 16.79
C LYS A 44 -23.78 -9.73 17.62
N LYS A 45 -22.74 -9.00 18.03
CA LYS A 45 -21.63 -9.56 18.81
C LYS A 45 -22.04 -10.01 20.20
N LEU A 46 -22.95 -9.29 20.86
CA LEU A 46 -23.51 -9.67 22.15
C LEU A 46 -24.29 -10.98 22.07
N VAL A 47 -25.10 -11.15 21.01
CA VAL A 47 -25.87 -12.39 20.77
C VAL A 47 -24.92 -13.56 20.48
N GLU A 48 -23.91 -13.39 19.64
CA GLU A 48 -22.90 -14.42 19.36
C GLU A 48 -22.19 -14.88 20.63
N GLU A 49 -21.78 -13.94 21.47
CA GLU A 49 -21.05 -14.23 22.69
C GLU A 49 -21.93 -14.91 23.75
N LEU A 50 -23.19 -14.48 23.89
CA LEU A 50 -24.16 -15.15 24.75
C LEU A 50 -24.54 -16.55 24.24
N GLN A 51 -24.63 -16.75 22.92
CA GLN A 51 -24.82 -18.08 22.32
C GLN A 51 -23.66 -19.01 22.62
N LYS A 52 -22.41 -18.52 22.52
CA LYS A 52 -21.20 -19.29 22.89
C LYS A 52 -21.20 -19.69 24.36
N LEU A 53 -21.69 -18.82 25.24
CA LEU A 53 -21.79 -19.11 26.67
C LEU A 53 -22.91 -20.11 27.00
N ALA A 54 -24.01 -20.10 26.23
CA ALA A 54 -25.11 -21.05 26.39
C ALA A 54 -24.81 -22.44 25.78
N GLY A 55 -24.02 -22.50 24.71
CA GLY A 55 -23.64 -23.72 24.00
C GLY A 55 -22.20 -24.14 24.27
N LYS A 56 -21.86 -24.47 25.52
CA LYS A 56 -20.48 -24.82 25.89
C LYS A 56 -20.10 -26.25 25.43
N VAL A 57 -19.90 -26.45 24.12
CA VAL A 57 -18.94 -27.43 23.56
C VAL A 57 -18.38 -26.86 22.25
N THR A 58 -17.06 -26.72 22.23
CA THR A 58 -16.13 -26.66 21.09
C THR A 58 -16.74 -26.76 19.69
N GLN A 59 -16.66 -25.66 18.92
CA GLN A 59 -16.17 -25.66 17.53
C GLN A 59 -16.08 -24.21 17.03
N MET A 60 -14.88 -23.82 16.59
CA MET A 60 -14.70 -22.66 15.72
C MET A 60 -15.57 -22.88 14.47
N PRO A 61 -16.38 -21.91 14.03
CA PRO A 61 -17.04 -22.05 12.75
C PRO A 61 -15.97 -21.91 11.66
N ASN A 62 -15.73 -23.01 10.95
CA ASN A 62 -15.21 -23.01 9.60
C ASN A 62 -16.01 -21.99 8.80
N PHE A 63 -15.31 -20.99 8.25
CA PHE A 63 -15.88 -20.18 7.20
C PHE A 63 -16.20 -21.09 6.02
N VAL A 64 -17.39 -20.90 5.48
CA VAL A 64 -17.88 -21.57 4.28
C VAL A 64 -16.93 -21.22 3.14
N GLU A 65 -16.31 -22.27 2.61
CA GLU A 65 -15.44 -22.26 1.44
C GLU A 65 -16.31 -22.07 0.20
N GLU A 66 -16.60 -20.82 -0.14
CA GLU A 66 -17.05 -20.45 -1.49
C GLU A 66 -15.82 -20.27 -2.38
N SER A 67 -15.41 -21.37 -3.00
CA SER A 67 -14.60 -21.50 -4.22
C SER A 67 -13.83 -20.25 -4.70
N ILE A 68 -12.57 -20.09 -4.29
CA ILE A 68 -11.52 -19.46 -5.12
C ILE A 68 -10.20 -20.23 -4.92
N LYS A 69 -9.61 -20.71 -6.02
CA LYS A 69 -8.25 -21.30 -6.13
C LYS A 69 -7.15 -20.35 -5.59
N PRO A 70 -5.87 -20.79 -5.59
CA PRO A 70 -5.09 -21.49 -4.55
C PRO A 70 -4.51 -20.50 -3.46
N PRO A 71 -3.65 -20.92 -2.50
CA PRO A 71 -3.58 -20.49 -1.07
C PRO A 71 -2.82 -19.16 -0.73
N PRO A 72 -2.83 -18.69 0.54
CA PRO A 72 -2.78 -17.28 0.98
C PRO A 72 -1.37 -16.71 1.24
N THR A 73 -0.43 -16.90 0.32
CA THR A 73 0.91 -16.30 0.47
C THR A 73 0.89 -14.81 0.10
N THR A 74 0.13 -14.43 -0.93
CA THR A 74 -0.01 -13.06 -1.40
C THR A 74 -0.60 -12.12 -0.35
N SER A 75 -1.61 -12.55 0.41
CA SER A 75 -2.28 -11.68 1.40
C SER A 75 -1.38 -11.25 2.56
N LEU A 76 -0.50 -12.14 3.05
CA LEU A 76 0.45 -11.79 4.12
C LEU A 76 1.57 -10.87 3.61
N GLU A 77 2.09 -11.13 2.40
CA GLU A 77 3.10 -10.28 1.76
C GLU A 77 2.55 -8.89 1.43
N GLU A 78 1.31 -8.82 0.94
CA GLU A 78 0.61 -7.56 0.68
C GLU A 78 0.33 -6.81 1.97
N HIS A 79 -0.11 -7.49 3.03
CA HIS A 79 -0.31 -6.83 4.32
C HIS A 79 1.02 -6.29 4.91
N ALA A 80 2.11 -7.05 4.78
CA ALA A 80 3.43 -6.58 5.18
C ALA A 80 3.86 -5.36 4.34
N LYS A 81 3.58 -5.37 3.03
CA LYS A 81 3.82 -4.23 2.14
C LYS A 81 3.00 -3.01 2.55
N TYR A 82 1.73 -3.16 2.88
CA TYR A 82 0.87 -2.10 3.41
C TYR A 82 1.45 -1.46 4.68
N LEU A 83 1.83 -2.27 5.67
CA LEU A 83 2.47 -1.78 6.90
C LEU A 83 3.80 -1.06 6.61
N SER A 84 4.57 -1.53 5.62
CA SER A 84 5.81 -0.88 5.20
C SER A 84 5.57 0.49 4.57
N LEU A 85 4.49 0.64 3.79
CA LEU A 85 4.09 1.90 3.17
C LEU A 85 3.66 2.93 4.22
N LEU A 86 2.91 2.51 5.24
CA LEU A 86 2.53 3.38 6.36
C LEU A 86 3.76 3.91 7.12
N ARG A 87 4.73 3.05 7.44
CA ARG A 87 5.98 3.47 8.07
C ARG A 87 6.75 4.44 7.19
N LYS A 88 6.87 4.14 5.90
CA LYS A 88 7.56 4.99 4.92
C LYS A 88 6.90 6.35 4.80
N ARG A 89 5.57 6.42 4.81
CA ARG A 89 4.81 7.68 4.84
C ARG A 89 5.20 8.50 6.08
N ASP A 90 5.22 7.89 7.26
CA ASP A 90 5.53 8.59 8.51
C ASP A 90 7.00 9.07 8.55
N ASP A 91 7.91 8.33 7.95
CA ASP A 91 9.31 8.75 7.77
C ASP A 91 9.41 9.96 6.83
N ILE A 92 8.68 9.95 5.71
CA ILE A 92 8.64 11.06 4.75
C ILE A 92 8.07 12.32 5.38
N VAL A 93 6.96 12.20 6.13
CA VAL A 93 6.35 13.34 6.84
C VAL A 93 7.36 13.94 7.81
N ARG A 94 8.01 13.11 8.63
CA ARG A 94 9.07 13.57 9.54
C ARG A 94 10.24 14.24 8.81
N GLN A 95 10.59 13.79 7.61
CA GLN A 95 11.66 14.40 6.82
C GLN A 95 11.23 15.74 6.22
N ILE A 96 9.97 15.87 5.78
CA ILE A 96 9.40 17.15 5.35
C ILE A 96 9.44 18.14 6.50
N ASP A 97 9.00 17.76 7.70
CA ASP A 97 8.97 18.65 8.87
C ASP A 97 10.38 19.16 9.23
N ARG A 98 11.39 18.28 9.19
CA ARG A 98 12.79 18.69 9.39
C ARG A 98 13.27 19.67 8.33
N ASN A 99 12.95 19.41 7.06
CA ASN A 99 13.34 20.28 5.97
C ASN A 99 12.61 21.64 6.04
N MET A 100 11.35 21.65 6.46
CA MET A 100 10.60 22.87 6.71
C MET A 100 11.27 23.71 7.82
N GLY A 101 11.61 23.09 8.96
CA GLY A 101 12.37 23.79 10.00
C GLY A 101 13.73 24.32 9.51
N LEU A 102 14.39 23.60 8.60
CA LEU A 102 15.63 24.07 8.00
C LEU A 102 15.42 25.26 7.05
N LEU A 103 14.29 25.33 6.34
CA LEU A 103 13.91 26.51 5.55
C LEU A 103 13.67 27.73 6.45
N ASP A 104 13.05 27.53 7.61
CA ASP A 104 12.74 28.62 8.54
C ASP A 104 14.00 29.21 9.21
N ILE A 105 15.04 28.38 9.41
CA ILE A 105 16.28 28.78 10.10
C ILE A 105 17.38 29.27 9.14
N SER A 106 17.40 28.76 7.90
CA SER A 106 18.53 28.99 6.98
C SER A 106 18.42 30.32 6.22
N ASN A 107 19.48 31.12 6.22
CA ASN A 107 19.57 32.35 5.42
C ASN A 107 20.33 32.19 4.09
N ASN A 108 20.85 30.99 3.81
CA ASN A 108 21.60 30.73 2.58
C ASN A 108 20.68 30.33 1.42
N LYS A 109 20.64 31.15 0.37
CA LYS A 109 19.80 30.95 -0.82
C LYS A 109 19.99 29.59 -1.51
N GLN A 110 21.21 29.07 -1.58
CA GLN A 110 21.47 27.79 -2.23
C GLN A 110 20.92 26.62 -1.40
N VAL A 111 21.09 26.69 -0.07
CA VAL A 111 20.54 25.69 0.86
C VAL A 111 19.02 25.72 0.80
N LEU A 112 18.41 26.91 0.86
CA LEU A 112 16.96 27.07 0.75
C LEU A 112 16.39 26.45 -0.53
N HIS A 113 17.04 26.70 -1.67
CA HIS A 113 16.57 26.17 -2.96
C HIS A 113 16.64 24.64 -3.01
N GLU A 114 17.75 24.04 -2.59
CA GLU A 114 17.90 22.58 -2.58
C GLU A 114 16.95 21.92 -1.57
N THR A 115 16.77 22.51 -0.39
CA THR A 115 15.82 22.02 0.62
C THR A 115 14.38 22.10 0.14
N ALA A 116 13.98 23.20 -0.51
CA ALA A 116 12.64 23.33 -1.10
C ALA A 116 12.40 22.28 -2.19
N LYS A 117 13.40 22.04 -3.05
CA LYS A 117 13.35 21.00 -4.08
C LYS A 117 13.26 19.60 -3.46
N GLN A 118 13.93 19.36 -2.35
CA GLN A 118 13.84 18.11 -1.60
C GLN A 118 12.45 17.92 -1.01
N ILE A 119 11.84 18.96 -0.42
CA ILE A 119 10.46 18.90 0.09
C ILE A 119 9.49 18.56 -1.04
N LEU A 120 9.64 19.17 -2.22
CA LEU A 120 8.77 18.88 -3.36
C LEU A 120 8.85 17.40 -3.78
N ARG A 121 10.05 16.83 -3.84
CA ARG A 121 10.24 15.40 -4.13
C ARG A 121 9.62 14.50 -3.06
N LEU A 122 9.83 14.84 -1.79
CA LEU A 122 9.25 14.10 -0.67
C LEU A 122 7.71 14.15 -0.70
N HIS A 123 7.13 15.30 -1.05
CA HIS A 123 5.69 15.44 -1.22
C HIS A 123 5.17 14.57 -2.37
N GLN A 124 5.84 14.54 -3.52
CA GLN A 124 5.48 13.65 -4.63
C GLN A 124 5.48 12.19 -4.19
N THR A 125 6.54 11.73 -3.52
CA THR A 125 6.61 10.36 -3.01
C THR A 125 5.52 10.08 -1.96
N LYS A 126 5.18 11.06 -1.10
CA LYS A 126 4.06 10.93 -0.15
C LYS A 126 2.74 10.71 -0.90
N THR A 127 2.47 11.49 -1.95
CA THR A 127 1.26 11.34 -2.77
C THR A 127 1.21 9.98 -3.47
N GLU A 128 2.34 9.50 -4.00
CA GLU A 128 2.43 8.16 -4.62
C GLU A 128 2.16 7.03 -3.63
N ILE A 129 2.62 7.17 -2.37
CA ILE A 129 2.33 6.20 -1.32
C ILE A 129 0.86 6.21 -0.96
N TRP A 130 0.24 7.39 -0.85
CA TRP A 130 -1.20 7.49 -0.62
C TRP A 130 -1.99 6.85 -1.75
N ALA A 131 -1.64 7.09 -3.01
CA ALA A 131 -2.30 6.43 -4.14
C ALA A 131 -2.23 4.89 -4.06
N GLN A 132 -1.10 4.33 -3.59
CA GLN A 132 -0.97 2.88 -3.37
C GLN A 132 -1.80 2.37 -2.19
N ILE A 133 -1.92 3.16 -1.13
CA ILE A 133 -2.74 2.84 0.05
C ILE A 133 -4.21 2.89 -0.34
N ASP A 134 -4.65 3.97 -0.97
CA ASP A 134 -6.03 4.18 -1.42
C ASP A 134 -6.45 3.04 -2.36
N PHE A 135 -5.58 2.65 -3.31
CA PHE A 135 -5.82 1.51 -4.18
C PHE A 135 -5.97 0.19 -3.39
N PHE A 136 -5.09 -0.06 -2.42
CA PHE A 136 -5.18 -1.27 -1.59
C PHE A 136 -6.45 -1.29 -0.74
N ASP A 137 -6.86 -0.15 -0.19
CA ASP A 137 -8.08 -0.02 0.60
C ASP A 137 -9.35 -0.24 -0.26
N GLU A 138 -9.31 0.16 -1.54
CA GLU A 138 -10.42 -0.03 -2.49
C GLU A 138 -10.50 -1.45 -3.08
N HIS A 139 -9.36 -2.06 -3.40
CA HIS A 139 -9.29 -3.32 -4.17
C HIS A 139 -8.85 -4.54 -3.37
N GLY A 140 -8.29 -4.35 -2.17
CA GLY A 140 -7.78 -5.42 -1.32
C GLY A 140 -6.46 -6.05 -1.78
N CYS A 141 -5.82 -5.51 -2.82
CA CYS A 141 -4.53 -5.93 -3.34
C CYS A 141 -3.75 -4.73 -3.93
N PHE A 142 -2.45 -4.88 -4.18
CA PHE A 142 -1.65 -3.81 -4.80
C PHE A 142 -1.63 -3.94 -6.32
N GLU A 143 -1.58 -2.81 -7.04
CA GLU A 143 -1.33 -2.82 -8.49
C GLU A 143 -0.07 -3.63 -8.82
N LEU A 144 -0.22 -4.63 -9.68
CA LEU A 144 0.92 -5.29 -10.30
C LEU A 144 1.63 -4.27 -11.20
N PRO A 145 2.97 -4.18 -11.15
CA PRO A 145 3.71 -3.27 -12.02
C PRO A 145 3.28 -3.52 -13.46
N ALA A 146 2.78 -2.47 -14.13
CA ALA A 146 2.35 -2.59 -15.51
C ALA A 146 3.44 -3.31 -16.31
N GLU A 147 3.10 -4.47 -16.85
CA GLU A 147 4.03 -5.27 -17.63
C GLU A 147 4.63 -4.34 -18.69
N LYS A 148 5.96 -4.26 -18.72
CA LYS A 148 6.66 -3.44 -19.71
C LYS A 148 6.25 -3.98 -21.06
N LYS A 149 5.36 -3.28 -21.75
CA LYS A 149 4.87 -3.66 -23.08
C LYS A 149 6.10 -3.95 -23.93
N GLU A 150 6.30 -5.21 -24.29
CA GLU A 150 7.42 -5.61 -25.12
C GLU A 150 7.33 -4.82 -26.42
N ILE A 151 8.33 -3.96 -26.64
CA ILE A 151 8.39 -3.16 -27.85
C ILE A 151 8.74 -4.14 -28.96
N SER A 152 7.91 -4.19 -30.02
CA SER A 152 8.25 -4.97 -31.22
C SER A 152 9.67 -4.67 -31.69
N ARG A 153 10.41 -5.70 -32.10
CA ARG A 153 11.82 -5.62 -32.52
C ARG A 153 12.06 -4.52 -33.56
N ASP A 154 11.16 -4.37 -34.53
CA ASP A 154 11.26 -3.33 -35.57
C ASP A 154 11.17 -1.93 -34.98
N LYS A 155 10.30 -1.75 -33.98
CA LYS A 155 10.14 -0.49 -33.25
C LYS A 155 11.35 -0.21 -32.36
N GLU A 156 11.96 -1.24 -31.76
CA GLU A 156 13.23 -1.10 -31.02
C GLU A 156 14.36 -0.63 -31.94
N ILE A 157 14.50 -1.25 -33.13
CA ILE A 157 15.49 -0.85 -34.14
C ILE A 157 15.29 0.60 -34.58
N GLN A 158 14.06 1.01 -34.87
CA GLN A 158 13.74 2.38 -35.27
C GLN A 158 14.09 3.40 -34.17
N LEU A 159 13.78 3.09 -32.91
CA LEU A 159 14.12 3.93 -31.77
C LEU A 159 15.65 4.06 -31.57
N LEU A 160 16.39 2.97 -31.75
CA LEU A 160 17.86 2.97 -31.70
C LEU A 160 18.46 3.87 -32.79
N TYR A 161 17.97 3.77 -34.02
CA TYR A 161 18.41 4.67 -35.10
C TYR A 161 18.15 6.14 -34.79
N GLN A 162 16.97 6.46 -34.26
CA GLN A 162 16.63 7.83 -33.87
C GLN A 162 17.54 8.33 -32.73
N ALA A 163 17.81 7.50 -31.73
CA ALA A 163 18.68 7.82 -30.61
C ALA A 163 20.13 8.07 -31.06
N ILE A 164 20.67 7.22 -31.95
CA ILE A 164 22.00 7.39 -32.53
C ILE A 164 22.08 8.69 -33.35
N SER A 165 21.07 8.97 -34.17
CA SER A 165 21.00 10.21 -34.96
C SER A 165 21.03 11.46 -34.07
N LYS A 166 20.24 11.48 -32.99
CA LYS A 166 20.23 12.57 -32.01
C LYS A 166 21.58 12.71 -31.28
N ALA A 167 22.19 11.59 -30.89
CA ALA A 167 23.50 11.59 -30.26
C ALA A 167 24.59 12.15 -31.19
N ASN A 168 24.61 11.73 -32.46
CA ASN A 168 25.52 12.27 -33.47
C ASN A 168 25.35 13.77 -33.68
N LYS A 169 24.11 14.27 -33.71
CA LYS A 169 23.82 15.72 -33.79
C LYS A 169 24.40 16.48 -32.59
N ARG A 170 24.29 15.94 -31.38
CA ARG A 170 24.86 16.56 -30.17
C ARG A 170 26.39 16.58 -30.19
N LEU A 171 27.03 15.53 -30.71
CA LEU A 171 28.49 15.43 -30.82
C LEU A 171 29.10 16.34 -31.89
N LYS A 172 28.30 16.76 -32.88
CA LYS A 172 28.73 17.78 -33.87
C LYS A 172 28.89 19.16 -33.27
N ASN A 173 28.21 19.47 -32.16
CA ASN A 173 28.34 20.73 -31.48
C ASN A 173 29.54 20.69 -30.52
N PRO A 174 30.58 21.52 -30.71
CA PRO A 174 31.79 21.50 -29.89
C PRO A 174 31.54 21.92 -28.43
N ASP A 175 30.47 22.67 -28.18
CA ASP A 175 30.15 23.28 -26.88
C ASP A 175 29.21 22.43 -25.99
N SER A 176 29.11 21.11 -26.25
CA SER A 176 28.21 20.26 -25.45
C SER A 176 28.87 19.85 -24.12
N PRO A 177 28.30 20.21 -22.94
CA PRO A 177 28.91 19.97 -21.62
C PRO A 177 28.94 18.48 -21.21
N SER A 178 28.43 17.57 -22.03
CA SER A 178 28.30 16.14 -21.73
C SER A 178 28.73 15.24 -22.90
N ARG A 179 29.78 15.66 -23.63
CA ARG A 179 30.29 14.94 -24.81
C ARG A 179 30.65 13.48 -24.52
N ILE A 180 31.41 13.23 -23.44
CA ILE A 180 31.83 11.88 -23.03
C ILE A 180 30.62 10.97 -22.74
N LYS A 181 29.63 11.47 -21.99
CA LYS A 181 28.40 10.73 -21.69
C LYS A 181 27.59 10.45 -22.95
N THR A 182 27.59 11.39 -23.89
CA THR A 182 26.89 11.25 -25.18
C THR A 182 27.58 10.23 -26.08
N GLU A 183 28.91 10.16 -26.09
CA GLU A 183 29.68 9.13 -26.80
C GLU A 183 29.43 7.74 -26.21
N GLN A 184 29.46 7.60 -24.88
CA GLN A 184 29.13 6.33 -24.20
C GLN A 184 27.72 5.86 -24.52
N LEU A 185 26.73 6.77 -24.49
CA LEU A 185 25.35 6.45 -24.81
C LEU A 185 25.19 6.02 -26.28
N ARG A 186 25.84 6.73 -27.21
CA ARG A 186 25.88 6.37 -28.64
C ARG A 186 26.45 4.97 -28.84
N ASN A 187 27.58 4.66 -28.21
CA ASN A 187 28.24 3.36 -28.35
C ASN A 187 27.37 2.23 -27.79
N LYS A 188 26.68 2.47 -26.67
CA LYS A 188 25.71 1.52 -26.12
C LYS A 188 24.58 1.23 -27.11
N HIS A 189 24.02 2.25 -27.76
CA HIS A 189 22.97 2.06 -28.77
C HIS A 189 23.48 1.36 -30.03
N LEU A 190 24.70 1.64 -30.48
CA LEU A 190 25.33 0.95 -31.62
C LEU A 190 25.53 -0.53 -31.33
N LYS A 191 26.02 -0.88 -30.13
CA LYS A 191 26.18 -2.27 -29.71
C LYS A 191 24.85 -3.01 -29.64
N ARG A 192 23.81 -2.39 -29.07
CA ARG A 192 22.47 -3.00 -29.05
C ARG A 192 21.90 -3.20 -30.45
N LEU A 193 22.16 -2.25 -31.36
CA LEU A 193 21.72 -2.35 -32.74
C LEU A 193 22.45 -3.47 -33.49
N SER A 194 23.75 -3.70 -33.23
CA SER A 194 24.48 -4.82 -33.84
C SER A 194 23.98 -6.17 -33.32
N GLU A 195 23.75 -6.31 -32.01
CA GLU A 195 23.17 -7.52 -31.41
C GLU A 195 21.80 -7.85 -32.03
N LEU A 196 20.94 -6.85 -32.21
CA LEU A 196 19.62 -7.02 -32.85
C LEU A 196 19.71 -7.31 -34.35
N LYS A 197 20.84 -7.07 -35.00
CA LYS A 197 21.06 -7.39 -36.41
C LYS A 197 21.74 -8.73 -36.63
N GLU A 198 22.56 -9.18 -35.69
CA GLU A 198 23.22 -10.50 -35.73
C GLU A 198 22.24 -11.64 -35.42
N GLN A 199 21.14 -11.34 -34.73
CA GLN A 199 20.04 -12.28 -34.47
C GLN A 199 19.00 -12.35 -35.62
N LEU A 200 19.32 -11.83 -36.81
CA LEU A 200 18.50 -11.88 -38.04
C LEU A 200 19.16 -12.86 -39.01
#